data_AF-A0A261Y8S5-F1
#
_entry.id   AF-A0A261Y8S5-F1
#
_cell.length_a   1.000
_cell.length_b   1.000
_cell.length_c   1.000
_cell.angle_alpha   90.00
_cell.angle_beta   90.00
_cell.angle_gamma   90.00
#
_symmetry.space_group_name_H-M   'P 1'
#
loop_
_entity.id
_entity.type
_entity.pdbx_description
1 polymer ?
#
loop_
_entity_poly.entity_id
_entity_poly.type
_entity_poly.pdbx_seq_one_letter_code
_entity_poly.pdbx_strand_id
1 'polypeptide(L)'
;MKKTLRPLDILYLVFFLTHIPIALFVDLVPLYPTHLAPSLALKLNAWYTLHWKDAFMTIPNEFWWFKSISYCEASLQLPFFFYACWSIYHDRKHPLPFLVYTTHVLTTVIPILSEFALAPTLLLSEKIKLLVLYSPYAIVPFLLFCDVIQAYI
;
A
#
# COMPACT_ATOMS: atom_id res chain seq x y z
N MET A 1 18.50 -23.33 -14.76
CA MET A 1 18.58 -23.53 -13.30
C MET A 1 17.73 -22.47 -12.62
N LYS A 2 16.77 -22.85 -11.78
CA LYS A 2 15.95 -21.88 -11.02
C LYS A 2 16.86 -21.29 -9.94
N LYS A 3 17.22 -20.01 -10.05
CA LYS A 3 18.02 -19.32 -9.04
C LYS A 3 17.20 -19.25 -7.75
N THR A 4 17.82 -19.57 -6.62
CA THR A 4 17.19 -19.43 -5.30
C THR A 4 17.00 -17.96 -4.98
N LEU A 5 15.80 -17.57 -4.54
CA LEU A 5 15.50 -16.20 -4.16
C LEU A 5 16.35 -15.78 -2.94
N ARG A 6 16.88 -14.56 -2.95
CA ARG A 6 17.56 -13.99 -1.77
C ARG A 6 16.52 -13.71 -0.68
N PRO A 7 16.89 -13.64 0.60
CA PRO A 7 15.94 -13.31 1.68
C PRO A 7 15.13 -12.01 1.44
N LEU A 8 15.77 -10.97 0.89
CA LEU A 8 15.07 -9.73 0.52
C LEU A 8 14.07 -9.93 -0.62
N ASP A 9 14.38 -10.77 -1.61
CA ASP A 9 13.44 -11.06 -2.70
C ASP A 9 12.20 -11.80 -2.16
N ILE A 10 12.36 -12.65 -1.15
CA ILE A 10 11.23 -13.30 -0.46
C ILE A 10 10.40 -12.27 0.30
N LEU A 11 11.03 -11.35 1.03
CA LEU A 11 10.33 -10.26 1.72
C LEU A 11 9.49 -9.44 0.74
N TYR A 12 10.07 -9.01 -0.38
CA TYR A 12 9.36 -8.23 -1.39
C TYR A 12 8.25 -9.03 -2.06
N LEU A 13 8.48 -10.31 -2.36
CA LEU A 13 7.46 -11.19 -2.94
C LEU A 13 6.26 -11.33 -2.00
N VAL A 14 6.51 -11.63 -0.72
CA VAL A 14 5.45 -11.74 0.30
C VAL A 14 4.73 -10.41 0.45
N PHE A 15 5.46 -9.29 0.50
CA PHE A 15 4.89 -7.96 0.57
C PHE A 15 3.89 -7.70 -0.57
N PHE A 16 4.31 -7.84 -1.83
CA PHE A 16 3.39 -7.62 -2.97
C PHE A 16 2.23 -8.63 -2.99
N LEU A 17 2.50 -9.89 -2.63
CA LEU A 17 1.48 -10.94 -2.65
C LEU A 17 0.38 -10.69 -1.61
N THR A 18 0.73 -10.27 -0.39
CA THR A 18 -0.25 -9.91 0.64
C THR A 18 -0.91 -8.57 0.37
N HIS A 19 -0.23 -7.66 -0.35
CA HIS A 19 -0.80 -6.35 -0.66
C HIS A 19 -1.93 -6.41 -1.69
N ILE A 20 -1.93 -7.38 -2.61
CA ILE A 20 -3.01 -7.57 -3.59
C ILE A 20 -4.40 -7.70 -2.91
N PRO A 21 -4.63 -8.64 -1.97
CA PRO A 21 -5.93 -8.71 -1.29
C PRO A 21 -6.16 -7.51 -0.37
N ILE A 22 -5.13 -6.92 0.22
CA ILE A 22 -5.31 -5.70 1.05
C ILE A 22 -5.84 -4.55 0.19
N ALA A 23 -5.24 -4.31 -0.99
CA ALA A 23 -5.69 -3.29 -1.91
C ALA A 23 -7.15 -3.51 -2.33
N LEU A 24 -7.50 -4.75 -2.72
CA LEU A 24 -8.86 -5.08 -3.16
C LEU A 24 -9.91 -5.01 -2.04
N PHE A 25 -9.58 -5.45 -0.82
CA PHE A 25 -10.57 -5.59 0.25
C PHE A 25 -10.50 -4.51 1.33
N VAL A 26 -9.51 -3.62 1.27
CA VAL A 26 -9.32 -2.52 2.22
C VAL A 26 -9.12 -1.20 1.48
N ASP A 27 -8.02 -1.03 0.75
CA ASP A 27 -7.57 0.29 0.28
C ASP A 27 -8.47 0.87 -0.80
N LEU A 28 -8.97 0.03 -1.71
CA LEU A 28 -9.84 0.45 -2.82
C LEU A 28 -11.34 0.42 -2.47
N VAL A 29 -11.72 -0.08 -1.30
CA VAL A 29 -13.14 -0.17 -0.89
C VAL A 29 -13.83 1.19 -0.87
N PRO A 30 -13.22 2.28 -0.37
CA PRO A 30 -13.83 3.61 -0.44
C PRO A 30 -14.09 4.11 -1.87
N LEU A 31 -13.43 3.52 -2.88
CA LEU A 31 -13.61 3.87 -4.30
C LEU A 31 -14.65 2.98 -5.01
N TYR A 32 -15.11 1.89 -4.38
CA TYR A 32 -16.02 0.98 -5.04
C TYR A 32 -17.36 1.65 -5.35
N PRO A 33 -17.87 1.51 -6.59
CA PRO A 33 -19.23 1.92 -6.90
C PRO A 33 -20.21 1.20 -5.99
N THR A 34 -21.25 1.91 -5.54
CA THR A 34 -22.26 1.40 -4.59
C THR A 34 -22.92 0.08 -5.01
N HIS A 35 -22.94 -0.22 -6.31
CA HIS A 35 -23.54 -1.43 -6.89
C HIS A 35 -22.54 -2.58 -7.13
N LEU A 36 -21.23 -2.34 -7.02
CA LEU A 36 -20.17 -3.35 -7.26
C LEU A 36 -19.40 -3.73 -5.99
N ALA A 37 -19.56 -2.97 -4.91
CA ALA A 37 -18.85 -3.21 -3.67
C ALA A 37 -19.19 -4.58 -3.07
N PRO A 38 -18.22 -5.49 -2.89
CA PRO A 38 -18.46 -6.78 -2.24
C PRO A 38 -18.97 -6.56 -0.81
N SER A 39 -20.04 -7.27 -0.43
CA SER A 39 -20.64 -7.12 0.91
C SER A 39 -19.66 -7.43 2.05
N LEU A 40 -18.73 -8.36 1.83
CA LEU A 40 -17.64 -8.65 2.76
C LEU A 40 -16.70 -7.45 2.93
N ALA A 41 -16.33 -6.80 1.84
CA ALA A 41 -15.42 -5.65 1.85
C ALA A 41 -16.05 -4.45 2.59
N LEU A 42 -17.34 -4.18 2.37
CA LEU A 42 -18.06 -3.13 3.10
C LEU A 42 -18.15 -3.41 4.60
N LYS A 43 -18.43 -4.67 4.99
CA LYS A 43 -18.45 -5.07 6.42
C LYS A 43 -17.07 -4.94 7.06
N LEU A 44 -16.03 -5.37 6.35
CA LEU A 44 -14.64 -5.25 6.80
C LEU A 44 -14.25 -3.78 6.96
N ASN A 45 -14.58 -2.92 6.00
CA ASN A 45 -14.34 -1.49 6.06
C ASN A 45 -15.08 -0.81 7.23
N ALA A 46 -16.35 -1.15 7.46
CA ALA A 46 -17.12 -0.62 8.58
C ALA A 46 -16.52 -1.03 9.94
N TRP A 47 -16.11 -2.29 10.08
CA TRP A 47 -15.40 -2.75 11.28
C TRP A 47 -14.04 -2.05 11.43
N TYR A 48 -13.28 -1.92 10.34
CA TYR A 48 -11.95 -1.31 10.32
C TYR A 48 -12.00 0.15 10.73
N THR A 49 -12.85 0.96 10.09
CA THR A 49 -12.98 2.39 10.38
C THR A 49 -13.47 2.65 11.80
N LEU A 50 -14.38 1.82 12.32
CA LEU A 50 -14.83 1.88 13.71
C LEU A 50 -13.69 1.55 14.70
N HIS A 51 -12.88 0.53 14.41
CA HIS A 51 -11.84 0.05 15.33
C HIS A 51 -10.56 0.89 15.30
N TRP A 52 -10.14 1.31 14.10
CA TRP A 52 -8.86 1.98 13.87
C TRP A 52 -8.97 3.50 13.80
N LYS A 53 -10.19 4.04 13.64
CA LYS A 53 -10.46 5.48 13.46
C LYS A 53 -9.67 6.11 12.30
N ASP A 54 -9.47 5.32 11.27
CA ASP A 54 -8.81 5.76 10.05
C ASP A 54 -9.77 6.58 9.19
N ALA A 55 -9.58 7.90 9.20
CA ALA A 55 -10.41 8.82 8.43
C ALA A 55 -10.29 8.61 6.91
N PHE A 56 -9.14 8.14 6.41
CA PHE A 56 -8.92 7.92 4.98
C PHE A 56 -9.71 6.74 4.44
N MET A 57 -10.11 5.79 5.29
CA MET A 57 -10.87 4.63 4.86
C MET A 57 -12.38 4.76 5.07
N THR A 58 -12.86 5.92 5.55
CA THR A 58 -14.30 6.17 5.77
C THR A 58 -15.09 6.22 4.45
N ILE A 59 -16.39 5.87 4.52
CA ILE A 59 -17.31 5.95 3.38
C ILE A 59 -18.53 6.81 3.79
N PRO A 60 -18.78 7.96 3.13
CA PRO A 60 -17.99 8.54 2.05
C PRO A 60 -16.66 9.13 2.54
N ASN A 61 -15.60 9.00 1.73
CA ASN A 61 -14.33 9.69 1.96
C ASN A 61 -14.34 11.07 1.29
N GLU A 62 -14.01 12.12 2.04
CA GLU A 62 -13.96 13.51 1.54
C GLU A 62 -12.55 14.04 1.26
N PHE A 63 -11.51 13.26 1.53
CA PHE A 63 -10.11 13.60 1.26
C PHE A 63 -9.80 13.42 -0.23
N TRP A 64 -10.07 14.46 -1.03
CA TRP A 64 -9.88 14.42 -2.49
C TRP A 64 -8.46 14.08 -2.93
N TRP A 65 -7.45 14.57 -2.22
CA TRP A 65 -6.05 14.22 -2.50
C TRP A 65 -5.82 12.72 -2.30
N PHE A 66 -6.33 12.14 -1.20
CA PHE A 66 -6.16 10.72 -0.90
C PHE A 66 -6.88 9.88 -1.95
N LYS A 67 -8.14 10.21 -2.28
CA LYS A 67 -8.88 9.54 -3.34
C LYS A 67 -8.15 9.56 -4.68
N SER A 68 -7.54 10.69 -5.07
CA SER A 68 -6.77 10.76 -6.32
C SER A 68 -5.60 9.78 -6.35
N ILE A 69 -4.90 9.62 -5.22
CA ILE A 69 -3.82 8.65 -5.08
C ILE A 69 -4.34 7.22 -5.02
N SER A 70 -5.46 6.95 -4.35
CA SER A 70 -6.12 5.62 -4.38
C SER A 70 -6.55 5.22 -5.80
N TYR A 71 -6.94 6.18 -6.65
CA TYR A 71 -7.17 5.90 -8.08
C TYR A 71 -5.87 5.56 -8.83
N CYS A 72 -4.74 6.20 -8.49
CA CYS A 72 -3.43 5.78 -8.98
C CYS A 72 -3.07 4.38 -8.49
N GLU A 73 -3.43 4.01 -7.26
CA GLU A 73 -3.25 2.65 -6.76
C GLU A 73 -4.03 1.64 -7.59
N ALA A 74 -5.33 1.87 -7.80
CA ALA A 74 -6.18 0.99 -8.59
C ALA A 74 -5.68 0.80 -10.03
N SER A 75 -5.22 1.87 -10.67
CA SER A 75 -4.87 1.89 -12.09
C SER A 75 -3.40 1.55 -12.38
N LEU A 76 -2.48 1.86 -11.48
CA LEU A 76 -1.03 1.70 -11.69
C LEU A 76 -0.42 0.70 -10.72
N GLN A 77 -0.66 0.85 -9.42
CA GLN A 77 0.03 0.03 -8.40
C GLN A 77 -0.53 -1.40 -8.36
N LEU A 78 -1.84 -1.59 -8.40
CA LEU A 78 -2.46 -2.91 -8.33
C LEU A 78 -2.03 -3.81 -9.50
N PRO A 79 -2.07 -3.37 -10.79
CA PRO A 79 -1.47 -4.14 -11.88
C PRO A 79 0.03 -4.40 -11.69
N PHE A 80 0.75 -3.41 -11.15
CA PHE A 80 2.16 -3.55 -10.83
C PHE A 80 2.42 -4.60 -9.74
N PHE A 81 1.55 -4.79 -8.74
CA PHE A 81 1.72 -5.82 -7.71
C PHE A 81 1.77 -7.23 -8.32
N PHE A 82 0.89 -7.52 -9.28
CA PHE A 82 0.90 -8.79 -10.01
C PHE A 82 2.18 -8.96 -10.82
N TYR A 83 2.59 -7.91 -11.55
CA TYR A 83 3.86 -7.91 -12.28
C TYR A 83 5.06 -8.10 -11.35
N ALA A 84 5.08 -7.45 -10.19
CA ALA A 84 6.14 -7.57 -9.20
C ALA A 84 6.23 -9.00 -8.67
N CYS A 85 5.10 -9.61 -8.28
CA CYS A 85 5.07 -11.01 -7.86
C CYS A 85 5.64 -11.94 -8.94
N TRP A 86 5.18 -11.79 -10.18
CA TRP A 86 5.64 -12.61 -11.29
C TRP A 86 7.13 -12.41 -11.57
N SER A 87 7.59 -11.17 -11.64
CA SER A 87 8.98 -10.85 -12.00
C SER A 87 9.96 -11.22 -10.90
N ILE A 88 9.62 -11.04 -9.62
CA ILE A 88 10.44 -11.50 -8.50
C ILE A 88 10.53 -13.04 -8.51
N TYR A 89 9.39 -13.74 -8.62
CA TYR A 89 9.37 -15.20 -8.59
C TYR A 89 10.18 -15.86 -9.72
N HIS A 90 10.21 -15.23 -10.91
CA HIS A 90 10.93 -15.74 -12.07
C HIS A 90 12.36 -15.17 -12.23
N ASP A 91 12.85 -14.36 -11.28
CA ASP A 91 14.12 -13.63 -11.38
C ASP A 91 14.23 -12.78 -12.67
N ARG A 92 13.13 -12.12 -13.03
CA ARG A 92 12.99 -11.24 -14.22
C ARG A 92 12.71 -9.79 -13.82
N LYS A 93 13.23 -9.36 -12.67
CA LYS A 93 13.03 -8.00 -12.17
C LYS A 93 13.77 -7.01 -13.07
N HIS A 94 13.06 -5.99 -13.54
CA HIS A 94 13.65 -4.82 -14.17
C HIS A 94 13.68 -3.66 -13.16
N PRO A 95 14.84 -3.08 -12.82
CA PRO A 95 14.93 -2.11 -11.72
C PRO A 95 14.03 -0.87 -11.88
N LEU A 96 13.86 -0.35 -13.11
CA LEU A 96 13.13 0.89 -13.38
C LEU A 96 11.66 0.85 -12.89
N PRO A 97 10.82 -0.13 -13.27
CA PRO A 97 9.47 -0.25 -12.73
C PRO A 97 9.38 -0.25 -11.20
N PHE A 98 10.30 -0.95 -10.51
CA PHE A 98 10.33 -0.97 -9.05
C PHE A 98 10.75 0.38 -8.46
N LEU A 99 11.67 1.09 -9.12
CA LEU A 99 12.08 2.42 -8.70
C LEU A 99 10.91 3.40 -8.79
N VAL A 100 10.20 3.42 -9.92
CA VAL A 100 9.00 4.26 -10.11
C VAL A 100 7.94 3.94 -9.06
N TYR A 101 7.65 2.66 -8.84
CA TYR A 101 6.71 2.20 -7.83
C TYR A 101 7.09 2.68 -6.42
N THR A 102 8.31 2.40 -5.98
CA THR A 102 8.74 2.72 -4.61
C THR A 102 8.76 4.22 -4.36
N THR A 103 9.21 5.04 -5.32
CA THR A 103 9.13 6.49 -5.20
C THR A 103 7.69 6.99 -5.09
N HIS A 104 6.77 6.45 -5.91
CA HIS A 104 5.36 6.84 -5.84
C HIS A 104 4.70 6.43 -4.52
N VAL A 105 4.97 5.23 -4.00
CA VAL A 105 4.44 4.79 -2.70
C VAL A 105 5.01 5.61 -1.55
N LEU A 106 6.31 5.91 -1.54
CA LEU A 106 6.90 6.75 -0.49
C LEU A 106 6.31 8.16 -0.49
N THR A 107 6.10 8.75 -1.68
CA THR A 107 5.45 10.06 -1.82
C THR A 107 3.96 10.05 -1.47
N THR A 108 3.35 8.88 -1.34
CA THR A 108 1.98 8.68 -0.85
C THR A 108 1.92 8.50 0.67
N VAL A 109 2.73 7.57 1.19
CA VAL A 109 2.66 7.13 2.58
C VAL A 109 3.26 8.14 3.55
N ILE A 110 4.30 8.88 3.16
CA ILE A 110 4.91 9.90 4.04
C ILE A 110 3.90 11.01 4.40
N PRO A 111 3.14 11.60 3.44
CA PRO A 111 2.04 12.50 3.77
C PRO A 111 0.97 11.87 4.68
N ILE A 112 0.54 10.63 4.41
CA ILE A 112 -0.45 9.91 5.25
C ILE A 112 0.05 9.78 6.70
N LEU A 113 1.29 9.35 6.90
CA LEU A 113 1.89 9.24 8.23
C LEU A 113 1.95 10.60 8.93
N SER A 114 2.25 11.68 8.18
CA SER A 114 2.29 13.04 8.73
C SER A 114 0.90 13.51 9.18
N GLU A 115 -0.13 13.25 8.37
CA GLU A 115 -1.53 13.54 8.71
C GLU A 115 -1.94 12.84 10.01
N PHE A 116 -1.62 11.55 10.18
CA PHE A 116 -1.92 10.85 11.42
C PHE A 116 -1.11 11.36 12.62
N ALA A 117 0.18 11.63 12.45
CA ALA A 117 1.01 12.15 13.53
C ALA A 117 0.51 13.51 14.05
N LEU A 118 0.07 14.37 13.13
CA LEU A 118 -0.34 15.74 13.42
C LEU A 118 -1.85 15.91 13.63
N ALA A 119 -2.65 14.87 13.40
CA ALA A 119 -4.10 14.90 13.58
C ALA A 119 -4.49 15.41 14.99
N PRO A 120 -5.22 16.55 15.11
CA PRO A 120 -5.57 17.11 16.41
C PRO A 120 -6.69 16.34 17.11
N THR A 121 -7.49 15.58 16.35
CA THR A 121 -8.67 14.85 16.83
C THR A 121 -8.37 13.45 17.34
N LEU A 122 -7.16 12.92 17.06
CA LEU A 122 -6.76 11.57 17.47
C LEU A 122 -6.01 11.59 18.81
N LEU A 123 -6.35 10.63 19.67
CA LEU A 123 -5.57 10.35 20.88
C LEU A 123 -4.19 9.81 20.50
N LEU A 124 -3.19 10.01 21.38
CA LEU A 124 -1.82 9.51 21.13
C LEU A 124 -1.79 8.00 20.83
N SER A 125 -2.60 7.20 21.53
CA SER A 125 -2.70 5.76 21.30
C SER A 125 -3.27 5.41 19.91
N GLU A 126 -4.18 6.22 19.39
CA GLU A 126 -4.78 6.06 18.05
C GLU A 126 -3.77 6.44 16.98
N LYS A 127 -3.02 7.53 17.18
CA LYS A 127 -1.91 7.93 16.32
C LYS A 127 -0.87 6.83 16.20
N ILE A 128 -0.41 6.28 17.32
CA ILE A 128 0.60 5.21 17.33
C ILE A 128 0.08 3.98 16.58
N LYS A 129 -1.18 3.58 16.80
CA LYS A 129 -1.79 2.45 16.08
C LYS A 129 -1.75 2.66 14.57
N LEU A 130 -2.18 3.82 14.08
CA LEU A 130 -2.19 4.14 12.65
C LEU A 130 -0.78 4.26 12.07
N LEU A 131 0.15 4.91 12.78
CA LEU A 131 1.54 5.00 12.36
C LEU A 131 2.18 3.61 12.24
N VAL A 132 1.96 2.74 13.22
CA VAL A 132 2.45 1.35 13.18
C VAL A 132 1.80 0.58 12.03
N LEU A 133 0.49 0.72 11.84
CA LEU A 133 -0.24 0.05 10.76
C LEU A 133 0.29 0.43 9.38
N TYR A 134 0.58 1.71 9.16
CA TYR A 134 1.04 2.22 7.86
C TYR A 134 2.56 2.11 7.65
N SER A 135 3.35 2.02 8.71
CA SER A 135 4.82 2.00 8.62
C SER A 135 5.42 0.90 7.74
N PRO A 136 4.87 -0.34 7.62
CA PRO A 136 5.41 -1.34 6.70
C PRO A 136 5.37 -0.88 5.23
N TYR A 137 4.36 -0.08 4.85
CA TYR A 137 4.20 0.48 3.51
C TYR A 137 5.13 1.68 3.24
N ALA A 138 5.87 2.16 4.25
CA ALA A 138 7.01 3.05 4.05
C ALA A 138 8.34 2.28 4.09
N ILE A 139 8.51 1.40 5.08
CA ILE A 139 9.77 0.70 5.33
C ILE A 139 10.11 -0.27 4.20
N VAL A 140 9.18 -1.15 3.80
CA VAL A 140 9.46 -2.15 2.76
C VAL A 140 9.71 -1.49 1.40
N PRO A 141 8.91 -0.50 0.94
CA PRO A 141 9.22 0.24 -0.27
C PRO A 141 10.53 1.03 -0.20
N PHE A 142 10.91 1.57 0.95
CA PHE A 142 12.22 2.23 1.11
C PHE A 142 13.38 1.23 0.99
N LEU A 143 13.28 0.06 1.62
CA LEU A 143 14.28 -1.00 1.48
C LEU A 143 14.38 -1.48 0.02
N LEU A 144 13.24 -1.65 -0.65
CA LEU A 144 13.20 -2.02 -2.06
C LEU A 144 13.81 -0.93 -2.94
N PHE A 145 13.54 0.35 -2.68
CA PHE A 145 14.17 1.48 -3.36
C PHE A 145 15.69 1.40 -3.25
N CYS A 146 16.22 1.19 -2.03
CA CYS A 146 17.65 1.04 -1.79
C CYS A 146 18.27 -0.19 -2.47
N ASP A 147 17.54 -1.30 -2.60
CA ASP A 147 18.02 -2.49 -3.34
C ASP A 147 18.07 -2.25 -4.86
N VAL A 148 17.04 -1.59 -5.43
CA VAL A 148 16.96 -1.41 -6.90
C VAL A 148 17.73 -0.22 -7.44
N ILE A 149 17.94 0.84 -6.66
CA ILE A 149 18.71 2.03 -7.08
C ILE A 149 20.18 1.70 -7.35
N GLN A 150 20.73 0.68 -6.67
CA GLN A 150 22.11 0.21 -6.86
C GLN A 150 22.40 -0.27 -8.29
N ALA A 151 21.37 -0.58 -9.09
CA ALA A 151 21.55 -0.92 -10.49
C ALA A 151 21.90 0.27 -11.40
N TYR A 152 21.82 1.50 -10.88
CA TYR A 152 22.03 2.76 -11.62
C TYR A 152 23.22 3.58 -11.13
N ILE A 153 23.93 3.09 -10.10
CA ILE A 153 25.09 3.75 -9.47
C ILE A 153 26.29 2.83 -9.67
#